data_AF-A0A1J4MBP7-F1
#
_entry.id   AF-A0A1J4MBP7-F1
#
_cell.length_a   1.000
_cell.length_b   1.000
_cell.length_c   1.000
_cell.angle_alpha   90.00
_cell.angle_beta   90.00
_cell.angle_gamma   90.00
#
_symmetry.space_group_name_H-M   'P 1'
#
loop_
_entity.id
_entity.type
_entity.pdbx_description
1 polymer ?
#
loop_
_entity_poly.entity_id
_entity_poly.type
_entity_poly.pdbx_seq_one_letter_code
_entity_poly.pdbx_strand_id
1 'polypeptide(L)'
;MDFEDIPFEEILRKEKMITESLERRKTTKSEKKNSNTSDKLHNDFEKNNEIDKRLKKYGRIVSKNSPMEVSSRRQILPEKLENERNYIRNKHNGSKKHNDPRFNDSCGKLNTDLFQKSYTFLDDIRQEEFNQIKNTLDLYKIMNKSKELGTWSKVKKSSKFKNSDINHFTQDQIDNLKLKYQKLISEKDHRKNLFLRQQTISQHRKQEQAKIESGKKPFFLKRKDVNISIQHDKYKDLNKKQISMLEQKINKKHVSKFKPPNSIRKV
;
A
#
# COMPACT_ATOMS: atom_id res chain seq x y z
N MET A 1 -3.23 -32.80 20.86
CA MET A 1 -4.64 -32.36 20.90
C MET A 1 -5.00 -32.05 19.46
N ASP A 2 -5.39 -33.11 18.77
CA ASP A 2 -5.68 -33.09 17.34
C ASP A 2 -7.03 -32.39 17.12
N PHE A 3 -7.08 -31.46 16.18
CA PHE A 3 -8.24 -30.60 15.92
C PHE A 3 -9.30 -31.26 15.03
N GLU A 4 -9.19 -32.57 14.78
CA GLU A 4 -10.02 -33.27 13.78
C GLU A 4 -11.34 -33.85 14.34
N ASP A 5 -11.54 -33.87 15.66
CA ASP A 5 -12.76 -34.42 16.28
C ASP A 5 -13.58 -33.37 17.07
N ILE A 6 -13.69 -32.15 16.56
CA ILE A 6 -14.64 -31.18 17.13
C ILE A 6 -15.98 -31.35 16.42
N PRO A 7 -17.04 -31.86 17.08
CA PRO A 7 -18.35 -32.03 16.46
C PRO A 7 -18.87 -30.69 15.95
N PHE A 8 -19.51 -30.70 14.77
CA PHE A 8 -19.98 -29.50 14.06
C PHE A 8 -20.85 -28.58 14.94
N GLU A 9 -21.62 -29.17 15.86
CA GLU A 9 -22.40 -28.48 16.89
C GLU A 9 -21.56 -27.51 17.75
N GLU A 10 -20.34 -27.93 18.08
CA GLU A 10 -19.42 -27.20 18.96
C GLU A 10 -18.71 -26.07 18.21
N ILE A 11 -18.52 -26.23 16.90
CA ILE A 11 -18.05 -25.16 16.00
C ILE A 11 -19.12 -24.05 15.93
N LEU A 12 -20.39 -24.42 15.70
CA LEU A 12 -21.50 -23.46 15.67
C LEU A 12 -21.68 -22.72 17.01
N ARG A 13 -21.49 -23.41 18.15
CA ARG A 13 -21.49 -22.78 19.47
C ARG A 13 -20.35 -21.78 19.64
N LYS A 14 -19.13 -22.14 19.21
CA LYS A 14 -17.95 -21.25 19.26
C LYS A 14 -18.14 -20.03 18.36
N GLU A 15 -18.69 -20.20 17.16
CA GLU A 15 -19.03 -19.08 16.26
C GLU A 15 -20.07 -18.15 16.89
N LYS A 16 -21.14 -18.69 17.49
CA LYS A 16 -22.14 -17.89 18.20
C LYS A 16 -21.53 -17.09 19.37
N MET A 17 -20.70 -17.70 20.21
CA MET A 17 -20.04 -17.00 21.32
C MET A 17 -19.09 -15.88 20.83
N ILE A 18 -18.40 -16.11 19.71
CA ILE A 18 -17.55 -15.08 19.09
C ILE A 18 -18.41 -13.92 18.58
N THR A 19 -19.56 -14.19 17.94
CA THR A 19 -20.47 -13.13 17.47
C THR A 19 -21.08 -12.32 18.62
N GLU A 20 -21.48 -12.98 19.70
CA GLU A 20 -22.06 -12.33 20.88
C GLU A 20 -21.05 -11.45 21.61
N SER A 21 -19.79 -11.91 21.72
CA SER A 21 -18.70 -11.11 22.30
C SER A 21 -18.31 -9.90 21.45
N LEU A 22 -18.47 -9.99 20.12
CA LEU A 22 -18.28 -8.87 19.19
C LEU A 22 -19.42 -7.85 19.27
N GLU A 23 -20.66 -8.29 19.54
CA GLU A 23 -21.81 -7.41 19.75
C GLU A 23 -21.74 -6.66 21.07
N ARG A 24 -21.33 -7.32 22.17
CA ARG A 24 -21.07 -6.66 23.47
C ARG A 24 -19.93 -5.62 23.39
N ARG A 25 -18.98 -5.78 22.45
CA ARG A 25 -17.95 -4.77 22.14
C ARG A 25 -18.45 -3.63 21.25
N LYS A 26 -19.59 -3.77 20.57
CA LYS A 26 -20.23 -2.69 19.80
C LYS A 26 -21.10 -1.82 20.71
N THR A 27 -21.84 -2.39 21.66
CA THR A 27 -22.73 -1.65 22.57
C THR A 27 -21.95 -0.73 23.54
N THR A 28 -20.83 -1.20 24.08
CA THR A 28 -19.92 -0.40 24.92
C THR A 28 -19.18 0.71 24.17
N LYS A 29 -19.21 0.67 22.83
CA LYS A 29 -18.63 1.71 21.94
C LYS A 29 -19.68 2.65 21.35
N SER A 30 -20.96 2.26 21.32
CA SER A 30 -22.06 3.06 20.81
C SER A 30 -22.65 4.04 21.83
N GLU A 31 -22.45 3.86 23.14
CA GLU A 31 -22.86 4.86 24.14
C GLU A 31 -21.98 6.13 24.14
N LYS A 32 -20.85 6.14 23.42
CA LYS A 32 -19.98 7.34 23.26
C LYS A 32 -20.06 8.03 21.90
N LYS A 33 -20.97 7.63 21.00
CA LYS A 33 -21.11 8.26 19.67
C LYS A 33 -22.57 8.27 19.18
N ASN A 34 -23.43 8.97 19.90
CA ASN A 34 -24.67 9.48 19.33
C ASN A 34 -24.61 11.01 19.30
N SER A 35 -23.96 11.54 18.27
CA SER A 35 -24.35 12.76 17.59
C SER A 35 -23.62 12.82 16.24
N ASN A 36 -24.30 13.38 15.24
CA ASN A 36 -23.77 13.78 13.93
C ASN A 36 -24.02 12.80 12.78
N THR A 37 -25.30 12.63 12.45
CA THR A 37 -25.79 12.36 11.10
C THR A 37 -26.49 13.58 10.54
N SER A 38 -25.70 14.52 10.00
CA SER A 38 -26.05 15.49 8.96
C SER A 38 -24.89 16.46 8.91
N ASP A 39 -24.13 16.49 7.81
CA ASP A 39 -23.36 17.67 7.34
C ASP A 39 -22.34 17.21 6.30
N LYS A 40 -22.76 17.23 5.03
CA LYS A 40 -21.87 17.15 3.87
C LYS A 40 -21.71 18.51 3.18
N LEU A 41 -21.93 19.60 3.92
CA LEU A 41 -21.75 20.98 3.45
C LEU A 41 -20.90 21.85 4.40
N HIS A 42 -20.06 21.25 5.26
CA HIS A 42 -19.33 22.00 6.30
C HIS A 42 -17.80 21.78 6.33
N ASN A 43 -17.18 21.34 5.22
CA ASN A 43 -15.73 21.06 5.20
C ASN A 43 -14.82 22.30 4.97
N ASP A 44 -15.38 23.45 4.63
CA ASP A 44 -14.57 24.68 4.42
C ASP A 44 -14.43 25.53 5.70
N PHE A 45 -15.27 25.31 6.71
CA PHE A 45 -15.21 26.05 7.98
C PHE A 45 -14.29 25.40 9.03
N GLU A 46 -14.08 24.08 9.00
CA GLU A 46 -13.20 23.42 9.98
C GLU A 46 -11.71 23.76 9.78
N LYS A 47 -11.28 23.98 8.53
CA LYS A 47 -9.92 24.47 8.24
C LYS A 47 -9.67 25.86 8.81
N ASN A 48 -10.67 26.74 8.77
CA ASN A 48 -10.56 28.08 9.36
C ASN A 48 -10.40 28.02 10.88
N ASN A 49 -11.12 27.10 11.55
CA ASN A 49 -10.97 26.87 12.99
C ASN A 49 -9.59 26.34 13.39
N GLU A 50 -8.94 25.54 12.55
CA GLU A 50 -7.61 25.01 12.83
C GLU A 50 -6.50 26.04 12.55
N ILE A 51 -6.71 26.92 11.56
CA ILE A 51 -5.89 28.10 11.28
C ILE A 51 -6.01 29.12 12.42
N ASP A 52 -7.23 29.40 12.92
CA ASP A 52 -7.48 30.29 14.05
C ASP A 52 -6.89 29.76 15.37
N LYS A 53 -6.95 28.44 15.60
CA LYS A 53 -6.27 27.79 16.73
C LYS A 53 -4.74 27.91 16.63
N ARG A 54 -4.17 27.81 15.43
CA ARG A 54 -2.73 28.03 15.20
C ARG A 54 -2.35 29.49 15.39
N LEU A 55 -3.17 30.44 14.94
CA LEU A 55 -2.94 31.87 15.15
C LEU A 55 -2.99 32.26 16.63
N LYS A 56 -3.90 31.66 17.43
CA LYS A 56 -3.88 31.81 18.91
C LYS A 56 -2.59 31.31 19.57
N LYS A 57 -1.95 30.28 19.02
CA LYS A 57 -0.70 29.71 19.54
C LYS A 57 0.51 30.63 19.32
N TYR A 58 0.48 31.51 18.32
CA TYR A 58 1.57 32.43 17.97
C TYR A 58 1.35 33.86 18.46
N GLY A 59 0.51 34.03 19.48
CA GLY A 59 0.36 35.27 20.23
C GLY A 59 -0.50 36.31 19.53
N ARG A 60 -1.72 36.52 20.04
CA ARG A 60 -2.41 37.82 20.10
C ARG A 60 -3.78 37.64 20.78
N ILE A 61 -4.07 38.57 21.70
CA ILE A 61 -5.29 38.77 22.48
C ILE A 61 -5.43 37.83 23.69
N VAL A 62 -4.90 38.26 24.84
CA VAL A 62 -5.24 37.68 26.16
C VAL A 62 -6.62 38.19 26.63
N SER A 63 -7.05 39.39 26.21
CA SER A 63 -8.41 39.91 26.41
C SER A 63 -8.78 40.96 25.36
N LYS A 64 -10.08 41.22 25.14
CA LYS A 64 -10.58 42.19 24.14
C LYS A 64 -10.15 43.65 24.40
N ASN A 65 -9.63 43.94 25.60
CA ASN A 65 -9.31 45.30 26.05
C ASN A 65 -7.81 45.48 26.34
N SER A 66 -6.96 44.50 26.02
CA SER A 66 -5.51 44.65 26.18
C SER A 66 -4.92 45.50 25.04
N PRO A 67 -4.07 46.50 25.31
CA PRO A 67 -3.42 47.30 24.27
C PRO A 67 -2.54 46.42 23.37
N MET A 68 -2.57 46.69 22.06
CA MET A 68 -1.82 45.92 21.07
C MET A 68 -0.52 46.64 20.73
N GLU A 69 0.62 46.02 21.04
CA GLU A 69 1.93 46.52 20.61
C GLU A 69 2.08 46.39 19.09
N VAL A 70 2.16 47.53 18.40
CA VAL A 70 2.37 47.59 16.94
C VAL A 70 3.87 47.53 16.66
N SER A 71 4.39 46.34 16.36
CA SER A 71 5.76 46.21 15.87
C SER A 71 5.88 46.75 14.44
N SER A 72 6.90 47.57 14.17
CA SER A 72 7.21 48.14 12.85
C SER A 72 7.78 47.12 11.85
N ARG A 73 8.11 45.90 12.29
CA ARG A 73 8.65 44.82 11.44
C ARG A 73 7.51 43.95 10.93
N ARG A 74 7.24 43.97 9.62
CA ARG A 74 6.35 42.99 8.98
C ARG A 74 6.93 41.59 9.19
N GLN A 75 6.18 40.69 9.82
CA GLN A 75 6.58 39.28 9.90
C GLN A 75 6.58 38.72 8.48
N ILE A 76 7.76 38.35 7.98
CA ILE A 76 7.92 37.63 6.72
C ILE A 76 7.25 36.27 6.93
N LEU A 77 6.19 35.98 6.17
CA LEU A 77 5.53 34.68 6.21
C LEU A 77 6.51 33.61 5.68
N PRO A 78 6.49 32.38 6.23
CA PRO A 78 7.24 31.28 5.64
C PRO A 78 6.88 31.13 4.16
N GLU A 79 7.88 31.08 3.29
CA GLU A 79 7.79 31.00 1.81
C GLU A 79 6.71 30.02 1.29
N LYS A 80 6.46 28.94 2.03
CA LYS A 80 5.41 27.94 1.75
C LYS A 80 4.01 28.55 1.68
N LEU A 81 3.68 29.53 2.51
CA LEU A 81 2.35 30.17 2.54
C LEU A 81 2.17 31.20 1.42
N GLU A 82 3.24 31.86 0.97
CA GLU A 82 3.18 32.73 -0.21
C GLU A 82 2.94 31.92 -1.48
N ASN A 83 3.63 30.79 -1.62
CA ASN A 83 3.43 29.86 -2.75
C ASN A 83 2.02 29.28 -2.77
N GLU A 84 1.45 28.92 -1.62
CA GLU A 84 0.06 28.45 -1.53
C GLU A 84 -0.96 29.55 -1.85
N ARG A 85 -0.74 30.79 -1.40
CA ARG A 85 -1.60 31.94 -1.75
C ARG A 85 -1.52 32.31 -3.23
N ASN A 86 -0.33 32.30 -3.81
CA ASN A 86 -0.12 32.56 -5.24
C ASN A 86 -0.70 31.44 -6.10
N TYR A 87 -0.62 30.19 -5.65
CA TYR A 87 -1.24 29.03 -6.31
C TYR A 87 -2.77 29.15 -6.36
N ILE A 88 -3.41 29.54 -5.26
CA ILE A 88 -4.87 29.75 -5.20
C ILE A 88 -5.28 30.93 -6.07
N ARG A 89 -4.55 32.05 -6.03
CA ARG A 89 -4.83 33.25 -6.85
C ARG A 89 -4.71 32.97 -8.36
N ASN A 90 -3.73 32.16 -8.77
CA ASN A 90 -3.50 31.81 -10.17
C ASN A 90 -4.39 30.67 -10.69
N LYS A 91 -5.17 30.00 -9.83
CA LYS A 91 -6.08 28.92 -10.22
C LYS A 91 -7.35 29.45 -10.91
N HIS A 92 -7.75 30.68 -10.60
CA HIS A 92 -8.98 31.30 -11.13
C HIS A 92 -8.75 32.14 -12.39
N ASN A 93 -7.50 32.45 -12.75
CA ASN A 93 -7.17 33.06 -14.03
C ASN A 93 -7.13 31.97 -15.10
N GLY A 94 -8.34 31.61 -15.57
CA GLY A 94 -8.62 30.57 -16.56
C GLY A 94 -8.15 30.91 -17.98
N SER A 95 -6.89 31.34 -18.17
CA SER A 95 -6.27 31.09 -19.47
C SER A 95 -6.22 29.57 -19.59
N LYS A 96 -6.95 29.02 -20.58
CA LYS A 96 -6.85 27.61 -20.94
C LYS A 96 -5.37 27.37 -21.19
N LYS A 97 -4.69 26.76 -20.22
CA LYS A 97 -3.31 26.35 -20.38
C LYS A 97 -3.27 25.62 -21.72
N HIS A 98 -2.36 26.02 -22.61
CA HIS A 98 -2.07 25.28 -23.83
C HIS A 98 -1.50 23.92 -23.37
N ASN A 99 -2.39 23.06 -22.90
CA ASN A 99 -2.09 21.68 -22.62
C ASN A 99 -1.99 21.03 -23.98
N ASP A 100 -0.94 20.25 -24.17
CA ASP A 100 -0.79 19.46 -25.39
C ASP A 100 -2.10 18.70 -25.64
N PRO A 101 -2.69 18.79 -26.84
CA PRO A 101 -4.02 18.28 -27.13
C PRO A 101 -4.16 16.79 -26.84
N ARG A 102 -3.06 16.03 -26.84
CA ARG A 102 -3.04 14.62 -26.41
C ARG A 102 -3.49 14.41 -24.97
N PHE A 103 -3.41 15.45 -24.14
CA PHE A 103 -3.83 15.46 -22.75
C PHE A 103 -5.16 16.19 -22.52
N ASN A 104 -5.87 16.56 -23.59
CA ASN A 104 -7.24 17.05 -23.45
C ASN A 104 -8.17 15.89 -23.11
N ASP A 105 -9.15 16.12 -22.23
CA ASP A 105 -10.16 15.12 -21.85
C ASP A 105 -10.95 14.59 -23.07
N SER A 106 -10.98 15.34 -24.18
CA SER A 106 -11.59 14.96 -25.46
C SER A 106 -10.85 13.84 -26.21
N CYS A 107 -9.58 13.55 -25.91
CA CYS A 107 -8.82 12.48 -26.58
C CYS A 107 -9.23 11.06 -26.15
N GLY A 108 -10.20 10.93 -25.25
CA GLY A 108 -10.75 9.65 -24.82
C GLY A 108 -9.93 8.98 -23.70
N LYS A 109 -10.35 7.77 -23.32
CA LYS A 109 -9.73 7.00 -22.24
C LYS A 109 -8.75 5.99 -22.82
N LEU A 110 -7.59 5.81 -22.15
CA LEU A 110 -6.62 4.79 -22.51
C LEU A 110 -7.27 3.40 -22.54
N ASN A 111 -7.23 2.74 -23.70
CA ASN A 111 -7.59 1.33 -23.80
C ASN A 111 -6.45 0.49 -23.21
N THR A 112 -6.56 0.14 -21.93
CA THR A 112 -5.54 -0.60 -21.19
C THR A 112 -5.26 -1.97 -21.80
N ASP A 113 -6.30 -2.63 -22.33
CA ASP A 113 -6.19 -3.98 -22.85
C ASP A 113 -5.44 -4.00 -24.18
N LEU A 114 -5.77 -3.06 -25.07
CA LEU A 114 -5.04 -2.90 -26.34
C LEU A 114 -3.58 -2.50 -26.07
N PHE A 115 -3.36 -1.53 -25.18
CA PHE A 115 -2.01 -1.11 -24.80
C PHE A 115 -1.19 -2.28 -24.24
N GLN A 116 -1.77 -3.06 -23.31
CA GLN A 116 -1.08 -4.20 -22.73
C GLN A 116 -0.73 -5.26 -23.78
N LYS A 117 -1.61 -5.49 -24.76
CA LYS A 117 -1.36 -6.43 -25.88
C LYS A 117 -0.29 -5.91 -26.85
N SER A 118 -0.31 -4.63 -27.20
CA SER A 118 0.67 -4.04 -28.12
C SER A 118 2.08 -3.97 -27.53
N TYR A 119 2.19 -3.88 -26.21
CA TYR A 119 3.46 -3.76 -25.50
C TYR A 119 3.80 -4.98 -24.62
N THR A 120 3.32 -6.18 -24.98
CA THR A 120 3.64 -7.42 -24.25
C THR A 120 5.12 -7.73 -24.23
N PHE A 121 5.86 -7.42 -25.30
CA PHE A 121 7.30 -7.65 -25.41
C PHE A 121 8.10 -6.96 -24.29
N LEU A 122 7.59 -5.86 -23.71
CA LEU A 122 8.21 -5.23 -22.55
C LEU A 122 8.18 -6.14 -21.30
N ASP A 123 7.19 -7.03 -21.21
CA ASP A 123 7.14 -8.07 -20.18
C ASP A 123 8.25 -9.09 -20.35
N ASP A 124 8.59 -9.46 -21.57
CA ASP A 124 9.67 -10.39 -21.87
C ASP A 124 11.03 -9.76 -21.56
N ILE A 125 11.28 -8.53 -22.04
CA ILE A 125 12.51 -7.78 -21.75
C ILE A 125 12.70 -7.62 -20.23
N ARG A 126 11.66 -7.24 -19.49
CA ARG A 126 11.76 -7.10 -18.03
C ARG A 126 12.01 -8.44 -17.34
N GLN A 127 11.50 -9.54 -17.86
CA GLN A 127 11.78 -10.89 -17.33
C GLN A 127 13.24 -11.29 -17.59
N GLU A 128 13.76 -11.00 -18.78
CA GLU A 128 15.17 -11.22 -19.11
C GLU A 128 16.09 -10.42 -18.19
N GLU A 129 15.85 -9.11 -18.04
CA GLU A 129 16.61 -8.25 -17.12
C GLU A 129 16.57 -8.79 -15.68
N PHE A 130 15.39 -9.21 -15.22
CA PHE A 130 15.23 -9.80 -13.89
C PHE A 130 16.07 -11.06 -13.73
N ASN A 131 16.06 -11.95 -14.73
CA ASN A 131 16.80 -13.20 -14.71
C ASN A 131 18.31 -12.95 -14.77
N GLN A 132 18.77 -12.01 -15.60
CA GLN A 132 20.18 -11.62 -15.68
C GLN A 132 20.69 -11.14 -14.31
N ILE A 133 19.99 -10.20 -13.67
CA ILE A 133 20.37 -9.69 -12.34
C ILE A 133 20.33 -10.79 -11.28
N LYS A 134 19.32 -11.66 -11.34
CA LYS A 134 19.23 -12.79 -10.42
C LYS A 134 20.43 -13.73 -10.56
N ASN A 135 20.79 -14.07 -11.80
CA ASN A 135 21.91 -14.98 -12.09
C ASN A 135 23.25 -14.38 -11.63
N THR A 136 23.48 -13.08 -11.87
CA THR A 136 24.71 -12.42 -11.40
C THR A 136 24.80 -12.41 -9.88
N LEU A 137 23.70 -12.11 -9.19
CA LEU A 137 23.64 -12.15 -7.72
C LEU A 137 23.81 -13.56 -7.15
N ASP A 138 23.25 -14.58 -7.79
CA ASP A 138 23.37 -15.96 -7.34
C ASP A 138 24.80 -16.50 -7.54
N LEU A 139 25.44 -16.18 -8.67
CA LEU A 139 26.84 -16.48 -8.90
C LEU A 139 27.75 -15.73 -7.91
N TYR A 140 27.47 -14.45 -7.59
CA TYR A 140 28.19 -13.70 -6.56
C TYR A 140 28.07 -14.37 -5.17
N LYS A 141 26.88 -14.84 -4.79
CA LYS A 141 26.69 -15.60 -3.54
C LYS A 141 27.52 -16.88 -3.52
N ILE A 142 27.52 -17.64 -4.62
CA ILE A 142 28.30 -18.88 -4.75
C ILE A 142 29.80 -18.57 -4.66
N MET A 143 30.26 -17.51 -5.34
CA MET A 143 31.65 -17.05 -5.27
C MET A 143 32.06 -16.79 -3.82
N ASN A 144 31.33 -15.94 -3.09
CA ASN A 144 31.67 -15.61 -1.71
C ASN A 144 31.71 -16.86 -0.81
N LYS A 145 30.69 -17.71 -0.90
CA LYS A 145 30.63 -18.96 -0.13
C LYS A 145 31.80 -19.90 -0.43
N SER A 146 32.19 -20.00 -1.70
CA SER A 146 33.31 -20.86 -2.11
C SER A 146 34.69 -20.29 -1.73
N LYS A 147 34.82 -18.97 -1.61
CA LYS A 147 36.02 -18.30 -1.07
C LYS A 147 36.15 -18.58 0.42
N GLU A 148 35.04 -18.43 1.18
CA GLU A 148 34.98 -18.79 2.60
C GLU A 148 35.37 -20.27 2.84
N LEU A 149 34.96 -21.17 1.95
CA LEU A 149 35.26 -22.60 2.02
C LEU A 149 36.61 -23.02 1.39
N GLY A 150 37.39 -22.09 0.82
CA GLY A 150 38.67 -22.40 0.15
C GLY A 150 38.55 -23.22 -1.15
N THR A 151 37.34 -23.43 -1.69
CA THR A 151 37.08 -24.24 -2.89
C THR A 151 36.99 -23.43 -4.19
N TRP A 152 37.19 -22.12 -4.10
CA TRP A 152 37.07 -21.17 -5.23
C TRP A 152 37.84 -21.61 -6.49
N SER A 153 39.05 -22.16 -6.34
CA SER A 153 39.88 -22.61 -7.46
C SER A 153 39.24 -23.68 -8.34
N LYS A 154 38.31 -24.47 -7.81
CA LYS A 154 37.54 -25.46 -8.56
C LYS A 154 36.33 -24.81 -9.24
N VAL A 155 35.59 -24.00 -8.48
CA VAL A 155 34.34 -23.34 -8.92
C VAL A 155 34.59 -22.34 -10.06
N LYS A 156 35.69 -21.57 -9.98
CA LYS A 156 36.06 -20.56 -11.00
C LYS A 156 36.29 -21.15 -12.39
N LYS A 157 36.59 -22.45 -12.50
CA LYS A 157 36.85 -23.12 -13.78
C LYS A 157 35.56 -23.48 -14.53
N SER A 158 34.39 -23.42 -13.89
CA SER A 158 33.12 -23.74 -14.56
C SER A 158 32.77 -22.69 -15.62
N SER A 159 32.14 -23.11 -16.72
CA SER A 159 31.73 -22.23 -17.83
C SER A 159 30.85 -21.06 -17.36
N LYS A 160 30.02 -21.27 -16.34
CA LYS A 160 29.13 -20.26 -15.76
C LYS A 160 29.88 -19.06 -15.18
N PHE A 161 31.06 -19.29 -14.60
CA PHE A 161 31.90 -18.23 -14.03
C PHE A 161 32.86 -17.65 -15.07
N LYS A 162 33.35 -18.47 -16.01
CA LYS A 162 34.22 -18.02 -17.11
C LYS A 162 33.56 -16.97 -18.00
N ASN A 163 32.28 -17.17 -18.30
CA ASN A 163 31.52 -16.27 -19.17
C ASN A 163 30.90 -15.08 -18.42
N SER A 164 31.27 -14.85 -17.16
CA SER A 164 30.66 -13.82 -16.30
C SER A 164 31.70 -12.86 -15.75
N ASP A 165 31.38 -11.57 -15.71
CA ASP A 165 32.29 -10.52 -15.24
C ASP A 165 32.31 -10.35 -13.71
N ILE A 166 31.76 -11.30 -12.97
CA ILE A 166 31.49 -11.23 -11.52
C ILE A 166 32.75 -10.93 -10.69
N ASN A 167 33.91 -11.39 -11.16
CA ASN A 167 35.18 -11.15 -10.49
C ASN A 167 35.61 -9.68 -10.52
N HIS A 168 35.12 -8.89 -11.48
CA HIS A 168 35.47 -7.48 -11.67
C HIS A 168 34.45 -6.52 -11.05
N PHE A 169 33.34 -7.04 -10.52
CA PHE A 169 32.33 -6.20 -9.90
C PHE A 169 32.81 -5.64 -8.57
N THR A 170 32.73 -4.31 -8.41
CA THR A 170 32.97 -3.65 -7.13
C THR A 170 31.81 -3.93 -6.17
N GLN A 171 32.05 -3.76 -4.87
CA GLN A 171 31.02 -3.97 -3.86
C GLN A 171 29.81 -3.05 -4.08
N ASP A 172 30.05 -1.78 -4.45
CA ASP A 172 28.99 -0.81 -4.75
C ASP A 172 28.14 -1.25 -5.94
N GLN A 173 28.74 -1.81 -6.98
CA GLN A 173 28.00 -2.32 -8.13
C GLN A 173 27.12 -3.52 -7.74
N ILE A 174 27.63 -4.42 -6.88
CA ILE A 174 26.84 -5.54 -6.35
C ILE A 174 25.67 -5.04 -5.51
N ASP A 175 25.87 -4.02 -4.67
CA ASP A 175 24.81 -3.47 -3.85
C ASP A 175 23.76 -2.72 -4.68
N ASN A 176 24.18 -2.03 -5.74
CA ASN A 176 23.28 -1.49 -6.76
C ASN A 176 22.47 -2.60 -7.47
N LEU A 177 23.08 -3.74 -7.80
CA LEU A 177 22.38 -4.89 -8.38
C LEU A 177 21.35 -5.47 -7.40
N LYS A 178 21.68 -5.59 -6.11
CA LYS A 178 20.72 -6.01 -5.07
C LYS A 178 19.54 -5.04 -4.96
N LEU A 179 19.81 -3.75 -4.97
CA LEU A 179 18.77 -2.71 -4.92
C LEU A 179 17.87 -2.78 -6.15
N LYS A 180 18.45 -2.90 -7.35
CA LYS A 180 17.72 -3.06 -8.61
C LYS A 180 16.86 -4.33 -8.59
N TYR A 181 17.41 -5.45 -8.13
CA TYR A 181 16.68 -6.70 -7.97
C TYR A 181 15.46 -6.56 -7.04
N GLN A 182 15.64 -5.93 -5.87
CA GLN A 182 14.55 -5.68 -4.93
C GLN A 182 13.46 -4.79 -5.53
N LYS A 183 13.84 -3.75 -6.28
CA LYS A 183 12.90 -2.88 -7.00
C LYS A 183 12.09 -3.65 -8.04
N LEU A 184 12.73 -4.53 -8.82
CA LEU A 184 12.05 -5.36 -9.81
C LEU A 184 11.08 -6.36 -9.16
N ILE A 185 11.42 -6.92 -8.00
CA ILE A 185 10.49 -7.79 -7.24
C ILE A 185 9.26 -7.01 -6.82
N SER A 186 9.44 -5.83 -6.21
CA SER A 186 8.31 -5.04 -5.70
C SER A 186 7.41 -4.55 -6.83
N GLU A 187 8.00 -4.15 -7.96
CA GLU A 187 7.27 -3.78 -9.17
C GLU A 187 6.47 -4.95 -9.74
N LYS A 188 7.08 -6.14 -9.85
CA LYS A 188 6.41 -7.36 -10.30
C LYS A 188 5.21 -7.70 -9.43
N ASP A 189 5.37 -7.64 -8.10
CA ASP A 189 4.29 -7.90 -7.15
C ASP A 189 3.20 -6.82 -7.25
N HIS A 190 3.58 -5.55 -7.40
CA HIS A 190 2.63 -4.45 -7.58
C HIS A 190 1.75 -4.67 -8.83
N ARG A 191 2.36 -5.01 -9.97
CA ARG A 191 1.64 -5.27 -11.22
C ARG A 191 0.70 -6.46 -11.11
N LYS A 192 1.14 -7.56 -10.48
CA LYS A 192 0.27 -8.71 -10.19
C LYS A 192 -0.94 -8.30 -9.34
N ASN A 193 -0.74 -7.48 -8.31
CA ASN A 193 -1.82 -6.98 -7.47
C ASN A 193 -2.81 -6.11 -8.23
N LEU A 194 -2.32 -5.23 -9.12
CA LEU A 194 -3.17 -4.40 -9.99
C LEU A 194 -4.01 -5.26 -10.94
N PHE A 195 -3.37 -6.24 -11.59
CA PHE A 195 -4.03 -7.17 -12.49
C PHE A 195 -5.12 -7.96 -11.78
N LEU A 196 -4.80 -8.57 -10.62
CA LEU A 196 -5.77 -9.33 -9.82
C LEU A 196 -6.96 -8.45 -9.37
N ARG A 197 -6.69 -7.19 -9.00
CA ARG A 197 -7.75 -6.24 -8.67
C ARG A 197 -8.64 -5.90 -9.87
N GLN A 198 -8.06 -5.70 -11.06
CA GLN A 198 -8.84 -5.47 -12.27
C GLN A 198 -9.67 -6.69 -12.65
N GLN A 199 -9.08 -7.88 -12.56
CA GLN A 199 -9.73 -9.15 -12.85
C GLN A 199 -10.92 -9.41 -11.93
N THR A 200 -10.75 -9.26 -10.61
CA THR A 200 -11.83 -9.43 -9.62
C THR A 200 -12.99 -8.45 -9.87
N ILE A 201 -12.69 -7.17 -10.14
CA ILE A 201 -13.71 -6.17 -10.47
C ILE A 201 -14.42 -6.52 -11.78
N SER A 202 -13.69 -6.95 -12.81
CA SER A 202 -14.24 -7.33 -14.12
C SER A 202 -15.16 -8.54 -14.01
N GLN A 203 -14.72 -9.59 -13.30
CA GLN A 203 -15.53 -10.78 -13.03
C GLN A 203 -16.81 -10.43 -12.29
N HIS A 204 -16.73 -9.60 -11.25
CA HIS A 204 -17.91 -9.15 -10.52
C HIS A 204 -18.87 -8.37 -11.43
N ARG A 205 -18.36 -7.44 -12.24
CA ARG A 205 -19.21 -6.68 -13.19
C ARG A 205 -19.95 -7.59 -14.16
N LYS A 206 -19.29 -8.63 -14.69
CA LYS A 206 -19.92 -9.62 -15.56
C LYS A 206 -21.01 -10.40 -14.85
N GLN A 207 -20.77 -10.85 -13.61
CA GLN A 207 -21.77 -11.55 -12.80
C GLN A 207 -22.98 -10.66 -12.48
N GLU A 208 -22.75 -9.40 -12.17
CA GLU A 208 -23.82 -8.44 -11.91
C GLU A 208 -24.63 -8.12 -13.15
N GLN A 209 -23.98 -8.00 -14.32
CA GLN A 209 -24.68 -7.82 -15.59
C GLN A 209 -25.66 -8.97 -15.85
N ALA A 210 -25.24 -10.22 -15.66
CA ALA A 210 -26.14 -11.37 -15.78
C ALA A 210 -27.31 -11.34 -14.77
N LYS A 211 -27.08 -10.84 -13.54
CA LYS A 211 -28.16 -10.65 -12.56
C LYS A 211 -29.13 -9.54 -12.97
N ILE A 212 -28.62 -8.46 -13.55
CA ILE A 212 -29.44 -7.35 -14.05
C ILE A 212 -30.30 -7.81 -15.21
N GLU A 213 -29.75 -8.62 -16.11
CA GLU A 213 -30.50 -9.26 -17.20
C GLU A 213 -31.65 -10.14 -16.66
N SER A 214 -31.45 -10.79 -15.50
CA SER A 214 -32.51 -11.50 -14.78
C SER A 214 -33.49 -10.61 -14.00
N GLY A 215 -33.38 -9.28 -14.12
CA GLY A 215 -34.27 -8.29 -13.48
C GLY A 215 -33.87 -7.86 -12.06
N LYS A 216 -32.72 -8.29 -11.55
CA LYS A 216 -32.23 -7.87 -10.22
C LYS A 216 -31.62 -6.47 -10.28
N LYS A 217 -31.65 -5.76 -9.14
CA LYS A 217 -31.04 -4.43 -9.02
C LYS A 217 -29.50 -4.55 -9.08
N PRO A 218 -28.81 -3.60 -9.75
CA PRO A 218 -27.35 -3.61 -9.83
C PRO A 218 -26.71 -3.47 -8.45
N PHE A 219 -25.76 -4.35 -8.13
CA PHE A 219 -24.97 -4.26 -6.91
C PHE A 219 -23.50 -3.93 -7.22
N PHE A 220 -22.89 -3.05 -6.43
CA PHE A 220 -21.49 -2.66 -6.58
C PHE A 220 -20.71 -3.01 -5.32
N LEU A 221 -19.63 -3.79 -5.45
CA LEU A 221 -18.77 -4.14 -4.32
C LEU A 221 -18.19 -2.89 -3.67
N LYS A 222 -18.22 -2.87 -2.34
CA LYS A 222 -17.47 -1.85 -1.58
C LYS A 222 -15.98 -2.16 -1.68
N ARG A 223 -15.14 -1.15 -1.46
CA ARG A 223 -13.67 -1.30 -1.47
C ARG A 223 -13.19 -2.41 -0.52
N LYS A 224 -13.85 -2.60 0.62
CA LYS A 224 -13.52 -3.65 1.59
C LYS A 224 -13.78 -5.04 1.01
N ASP A 225 -14.92 -5.24 0.37
CA ASP A 225 -15.33 -6.53 -0.20
C ASP A 225 -14.42 -6.92 -1.38
N VAL A 226 -14.03 -5.95 -2.22
CA VAL A 226 -13.01 -6.15 -3.26
C VAL A 226 -11.68 -6.62 -2.66
N ASN A 227 -11.23 -5.98 -1.57
CA ASN A 227 -9.99 -6.38 -0.91
C ASN A 227 -10.08 -7.78 -0.28
N ILE A 228 -11.24 -8.15 0.27
CA ILE A 228 -11.49 -9.49 0.81
C ILE A 228 -11.42 -10.53 -0.32
N SER A 229 -12.07 -10.29 -1.45
CA SER A 229 -11.99 -11.17 -2.64
C SER A 229 -10.55 -11.34 -3.12
N ILE A 230 -9.81 -10.24 -3.27
CA ILE A 230 -8.39 -10.28 -3.67
C ILE A 230 -7.54 -11.07 -2.67
N GLN A 231 -7.81 -10.94 -1.37
CA GLN A 231 -7.11 -11.72 -0.35
C GLN A 231 -7.43 -13.21 -0.47
N HIS A 232 -8.71 -13.55 -0.63
CA HIS A 232 -9.14 -14.93 -0.82
C HIS A 232 -8.45 -15.57 -2.03
N ASP A 233 -8.41 -14.87 -3.17
CA ASP A 233 -7.76 -15.36 -4.39
C ASP A 233 -6.25 -15.57 -4.18
N LYS A 234 -5.58 -14.66 -3.45
CA LYS A 234 -4.16 -14.84 -3.10
C LYS A 234 -3.93 -16.09 -2.25
N TYR A 235 -4.77 -16.34 -1.24
CA TYR A 235 -4.65 -17.50 -0.36
C TYR A 235 -5.02 -18.81 -1.04
N LYS A 236 -5.95 -18.77 -2.01
CA LYS A 236 -6.36 -19.95 -2.78
C LYS A 236 -5.21 -20.55 -3.58
N ASP A 237 -4.33 -19.70 -4.12
CA ASP A 237 -3.18 -20.14 -4.92
C ASP A 237 -1.96 -20.57 -4.07
N LEU A 238 -2.03 -20.49 -2.74
CA LEU A 238 -0.92 -20.80 -1.83
C LEU A 238 -0.97 -22.25 -1.32
N ASN A 239 0.18 -22.93 -1.28
CA ASN A 239 0.31 -24.26 -0.71
C ASN A 239 0.20 -24.24 0.84
N LYS A 240 -0.24 -25.35 1.46
CA LYS A 240 -0.35 -25.49 2.93
C LYS A 240 0.89 -25.02 3.69
N LYS A 241 2.09 -25.39 3.22
CA LYS A 241 3.37 -24.96 3.80
C LYS A 241 3.58 -23.44 3.72
N GLN A 242 3.19 -22.83 2.61
CA GLN A 242 3.31 -21.38 2.42
C GLN A 242 2.31 -20.62 3.29
N ILE A 243 1.08 -21.13 3.43
CA ILE A 243 0.06 -20.60 4.33
C ILE A 243 0.57 -20.63 5.78
N SER A 244 1.06 -21.78 6.24
CA SER A 244 1.64 -21.91 7.59
C SER A 244 2.80 -20.93 7.83
N MET A 245 3.70 -20.76 6.85
CA MET A 245 4.78 -19.76 6.96
C MET A 245 4.26 -18.32 7.03
N LEU A 246 3.18 -17.99 6.32
CA LEU A 246 2.56 -16.67 6.38
C LEU A 246 1.89 -16.42 7.73
N GLU A 247 1.17 -17.40 8.26
CA GLU A 247 0.56 -17.35 9.59
C GLU A 247 1.61 -17.18 10.68
N GLN A 248 2.71 -17.94 10.64
CA GLN A 248 3.84 -17.76 11.54
C GLN A 248 4.43 -16.35 11.48
N LYS A 249 4.56 -15.77 10.28
CA LYS A 249 5.05 -14.39 10.10
C LYS A 249 4.06 -13.37 10.66
N ILE A 250 2.76 -13.58 10.45
CA ILE A 250 1.70 -12.73 10.99
C ILE A 250 1.73 -12.79 12.51
N ASN A 251 1.75 -13.99 13.10
CA ASN A 251 1.83 -14.21 14.54
C ASN A 251 3.07 -13.54 15.15
N LYS A 252 4.25 -13.72 14.55
CA LYS A 252 5.48 -13.02 14.99
C LYS A 252 5.33 -11.49 14.99
N LYS A 253 4.69 -10.91 13.96
CA LYS A 253 4.42 -9.46 13.88
C LYS A 253 3.39 -8.99 14.92
N HIS A 254 2.42 -9.83 15.27
CA HIS A 254 1.44 -9.50 16.31
C HIS A 254 2.07 -9.60 17.70
N VAL A 255 2.88 -10.62 17.96
CA VAL A 255 3.66 -10.77 19.20
C VAL A 255 4.64 -9.61 19.37
N SER A 256 5.35 -9.18 18.31
CA SER A 256 6.25 -8.02 18.40
C SER A 256 5.53 -6.69 18.65
N LYS A 257 4.24 -6.59 18.28
CA LYS A 257 3.39 -5.42 18.55
C LYS A 257 2.73 -5.49 19.94
N PHE A 258 2.62 -6.69 20.51
CA PHE A 258 2.15 -6.89 21.87
C PHE A 258 3.25 -6.46 22.85
N LYS A 259 3.12 -5.25 23.40
CA LYS A 259 3.91 -4.84 24.56
C LYS A 259 3.16 -5.33 25.80
N PRO A 260 3.70 -6.29 26.57
CA PRO A 260 3.06 -6.69 27.82
C PRO A 260 2.94 -5.48 28.75
N PRO A 261 1.86 -5.39 29.54
CA PRO A 261 1.66 -4.30 30.48
C PRO A 261 2.86 -4.21 31.44
N ASN A 262 3.25 -2.97 31.79
CA ASN A 262 4.45 -2.70 32.60
C ASN A 262 4.42 -3.36 33.99
N SER A 263 3.25 -3.79 34.48
CA SER A 263 3.10 -4.54 35.73
C SER A 263 3.75 -5.93 35.70
N ILE A 264 4.07 -6.47 34.52
CA ILE A 264 4.68 -7.81 34.36
C ILE A 264 6.21 -7.69 34.13
N ARG A 265 6.75 -6.48 33.88
CA ARG A 265 8.19 -6.28 33.61
C ARG A 265 9.07 -6.12 34.85
N LYS A 266 8.50 -6.27 36.05
CA LYS A 266 9.24 -6.26 37.31
C LYS A 266 9.03 -7.61 38.01
N VAL A 267 9.80 -8.61 37.59
CA VAL A 267 10.20 -9.78 38.37
C VAL A 267 11.62 -10.10 37.96
#